data_AF-A0A6H0KLR3-F1
#
_entry.id   AF-A0A6H0KLR3-F1
#
_cell.length_a   1.000
_cell.length_b   1.000
_cell.length_c   1.000
_cell.angle_alpha   90.00
_cell.angle_beta   90.00
_cell.angle_gamma   90.00
#
_symmetry.space_group_name_H-M   'P 1'
#
loop_
_entity.id
_entity.type
_entity.pdbx_description
1 polymer ?
#
loop_
_entity_poly.entity_id
_entity_poly.type
_entity_poly.pdbx_seq_one_letter_code
_entity_poly.pdbx_strand_id
1 'polypeptide(L)'
;MITKEFLQYTGFCAPIISSLGCAIMLVLFRHTHAKSEEGTLHRLLVSYFLLVSLGWICSLVYVYLPLLYVRINVLYYLIVFWSQVIFYQFIYTLTRLPGEKPFSRVHYIFPLVIVGTFAIWSAFVPFETQVYIVTSRGEVAPGYEAYSRFFTARLLLRGIWNIAYTALAWWRLLAYRRSISDYSANADRTSLAWVTLLLLISFSLVPPSLLSAIFSKKILIASLLLLIPQLLLVVQHAVVCYNMAVGNFVVIYYPGEEIETESKENAEMEMEKETESERAYKRKKFEKYIYEHRPYLNPDLRITDLMQAFHTNRTYISRFINREYGMNFSRYINMLRLREMEALRNDPACSRLPEEERACLAGFSNFRSYQRVKRMAEKENRSCFPETGKQTTYKQ
;
A
#
# COMPACT_ATOMS: atom_id res chain seq x y z
N MET A 1 38.77 -15.01 -6.07
CA MET A 1 37.68 -15.93 -6.47
C MET A 1 36.73 -16.19 -5.29
N ILE A 2 37.26 -16.63 -4.14
CA ILE A 2 36.52 -16.90 -2.89
C ILE A 2 35.61 -15.72 -2.45
N THR A 3 36.11 -14.49 -2.50
CA THR A 3 35.35 -13.30 -2.06
C THR A 3 34.10 -13.02 -2.89
N LYS A 4 34.14 -13.34 -4.20
CA LYS A 4 33.05 -13.08 -5.14
C LYS A 4 31.94 -14.12 -5.02
N GLU A 5 32.31 -15.39 -4.89
CA GLU A 5 31.37 -16.50 -4.64
C GLU A 5 30.69 -16.35 -3.28
N PHE A 6 31.45 -15.96 -2.25
CA PHE A 6 30.91 -15.63 -0.94
C PHE A 6 29.88 -14.50 -1.03
N LEU A 7 30.18 -13.42 -1.75
CA LEU A 7 29.29 -12.28 -1.88
C LEU A 7 28.01 -12.61 -2.66
N GLN A 8 28.09 -13.49 -3.66
CA GLN A 8 26.90 -14.00 -4.37
C GLN A 8 26.04 -14.87 -3.47
N TYR A 9 26.66 -15.77 -2.70
CA TYR A 9 25.96 -16.64 -1.76
C TYR A 9 25.23 -15.82 -0.68
N THR A 10 25.90 -14.82 -0.09
CA THR A 10 25.27 -13.90 0.86
C THR A 10 24.15 -13.09 0.21
N GLY A 11 24.32 -12.68 -1.04
CA GLY A 11 23.27 -12.05 -1.85
C GLY A 11 22.00 -12.89 -1.95
N PHE A 12 22.10 -14.20 -2.21
CA PHE A 12 20.94 -15.10 -2.23
C PHE A 12 20.31 -15.33 -0.83
N CYS A 13 21.14 -15.35 0.22
CA CYS A 13 20.66 -15.60 1.59
C CYS A 13 19.97 -14.38 2.22
N ALA A 14 20.38 -13.16 1.87
CA ALA A 14 19.85 -11.95 2.51
C ALA A 14 18.31 -11.78 2.36
N PRO A 15 17.70 -12.00 1.18
CA PRO A 15 16.24 -12.01 1.05
C PRO A 15 15.54 -13.12 1.85
N ILE A 16 16.17 -14.29 1.98
CA ILE A 16 15.63 -15.44 2.74
C ILE A 16 15.58 -15.06 4.22
N ILE A 17 16.71 -14.60 4.77
CA ILE A 17 16.82 -14.23 6.19
C ILE A 17 15.89 -13.07 6.52
N SER A 18 15.88 -12.01 5.70
CA SER A 18 15.02 -10.84 5.94
C SER A 18 13.53 -11.17 5.85
N SER A 19 13.09 -11.96 4.87
CA SER A 19 11.68 -12.35 4.73
C SER A 19 11.22 -13.26 5.87
N LEU A 20 12.01 -14.28 6.24
CA LEU A 20 11.70 -15.13 7.39
C LEU A 20 11.66 -14.34 8.70
N GLY A 21 12.63 -13.43 8.90
CA GLY A 21 12.64 -12.54 10.06
C GLY A 21 11.38 -11.68 10.13
N CYS A 22 10.97 -11.07 9.01
CA CYS A 22 9.73 -10.28 8.95
C CYS A 22 8.48 -11.14 9.20
N ALA A 23 8.42 -12.36 8.68
CA ALA A 23 7.31 -13.28 8.92
C ALA A 23 7.18 -13.63 10.41
N ILE A 24 8.29 -13.98 11.07
CA ILE A 24 8.32 -14.29 12.51
C ILE A 24 7.90 -13.06 13.33
N MET A 25 8.46 -11.88 13.03
CA MET A 25 8.11 -10.63 13.70
C MET A 25 6.62 -10.31 13.61
N LEU A 26 6.01 -10.47 12.42
CA LEU A 26 4.58 -10.24 12.24
C LEU A 26 3.70 -11.27 12.96
N VAL A 27 4.13 -12.53 13.05
CA VAL A 27 3.41 -13.56 13.81
C VAL A 27 3.43 -13.24 15.31
N LEU A 28 4.60 -12.88 15.85
CA LEU A 28 4.75 -12.49 17.25
C LEU A 28 3.95 -11.23 17.57
N PHE A 29 4.05 -10.20 16.73
CA PHE A 29 3.29 -8.96 16.89
C PHE A 29 1.78 -9.19 16.84
N ARG A 30 1.32 -10.10 15.98
CA ARG A 30 -0.10 -10.44 15.90
C ARG A 30 -0.61 -11.08 17.19
N HIS A 31 0.20 -11.93 17.81
CA HIS A 31 -0.18 -12.58 19.06
C HIS A 31 -0.31 -11.60 20.23
N THR A 32 0.47 -10.51 20.23
CA THR A 32 0.53 -9.55 21.34
C THR A 32 -0.32 -8.30 21.15
N HIS A 33 -0.50 -7.82 19.92
CA HIS A 33 -1.04 -6.46 19.68
C HIS A 33 -2.06 -6.35 18.54
N ALA A 34 -2.36 -7.41 17.77
CA ALA A 34 -3.20 -7.23 16.59
C ALA A 34 -4.68 -7.01 16.93
N LYS A 35 -5.23 -5.94 16.34
CA LYS A 35 -6.67 -5.72 16.26
C LYS A 35 -7.29 -6.76 15.32
N SER A 36 -8.46 -7.30 15.68
CA SER A 36 -9.20 -8.31 14.91
C SER A 36 -9.37 -7.91 13.43
N GLU A 37 -9.59 -6.62 13.18
CA GLU A 37 -9.81 -6.03 11.85
C GLU A 37 -8.60 -6.13 10.91
N GLU A 38 -7.38 -6.22 11.44
CA GLU A 38 -6.14 -6.24 10.65
C GLU A 38 -5.65 -7.66 10.32
N GLY A 39 -6.38 -8.69 10.77
CA GLY A 39 -5.94 -10.09 10.68
C GLY A 39 -5.71 -10.57 9.24
N THR A 40 -6.49 -10.07 8.28
CA THR A 40 -6.32 -10.42 6.86
C THR A 40 -5.03 -9.88 6.28
N LEU A 41 -4.67 -8.62 6.58
CA LEU A 41 -3.42 -8.00 6.11
C LEU A 41 -2.19 -8.75 6.64
N HIS A 42 -2.22 -9.11 7.93
CA HIS A 42 -1.15 -9.89 8.55
C HIS A 42 -0.97 -11.26 7.90
N ARG A 43 -2.07 -12.01 7.66
CA ARG A 43 -2.00 -13.31 6.97
C ARG A 43 -1.45 -13.21 5.56
N LEU A 44 -1.85 -12.18 4.80
CA LEU A 44 -1.34 -11.94 3.45
C LEU A 44 0.16 -11.67 3.46
N LEU A 45 0.66 -10.84 4.37
CA LEU A 45 2.08 -10.51 4.47
C LEU A 45 2.94 -11.68 4.94
N VAL A 46 2.48 -12.45 5.93
CA VAL A 46 3.19 -13.68 6.34
C VAL A 46 3.27 -14.64 5.15
N SER A 47 2.17 -14.84 4.43
CA SER A 47 2.15 -15.70 3.23
C SER A 47 3.10 -15.18 2.14
N TYR A 48 3.12 -13.86 1.91
CA TYR A 48 4.05 -13.21 1.00
C TYR A 48 5.51 -13.47 1.38
N PHE A 49 5.88 -13.22 2.64
CA PHE A 49 7.25 -13.42 3.10
C PHE A 49 7.71 -14.89 3.03
N LEU A 50 6.83 -15.83 3.37
CA LEU A 50 7.12 -17.26 3.22
C LEU A 50 7.35 -17.65 1.76
N LEU A 51 6.53 -17.14 0.83
CA LEU A 51 6.70 -17.40 -0.60
C LEU A 51 7.96 -16.74 -1.17
N VAL A 52 8.30 -15.52 -0.73
CA VAL A 52 9.56 -14.87 -1.13
C VAL A 52 10.74 -15.70 -0.65
N SER A 53 10.75 -16.11 0.62
CA SER A 53 11.79 -16.99 1.17
C SER A 53 11.94 -18.27 0.35
N LEU A 54 10.84 -18.98 0.10
CA LEU A 54 10.83 -20.21 -0.69
C LEU A 54 11.32 -19.96 -2.13
N GLY A 55 10.94 -18.86 -2.77
CA GLY A 55 11.41 -18.49 -4.10
C GLY A 55 12.92 -18.23 -4.18
N TRP A 56 13.50 -17.62 -3.14
CA TRP A 56 14.95 -17.44 -3.05
C TRP A 56 15.69 -18.74 -2.73
N ILE A 57 15.10 -19.64 -1.93
CA ILE A 57 15.61 -21.01 -1.75
C ILE A 57 15.61 -21.77 -3.08
N CYS A 58 14.53 -21.72 -3.87
CA CYS A 58 14.52 -22.29 -5.22
C CYS A 58 15.59 -21.68 -6.15
N SER A 59 15.91 -20.40 -5.96
CA SER A 59 16.98 -19.72 -6.70
C SER A 59 18.36 -20.24 -6.31
N LEU A 60 18.60 -20.55 -5.03
CA LEU A 60 19.81 -21.24 -4.58
C LEU A 60 19.88 -22.66 -5.17
N VAL A 61 18.78 -23.41 -5.12
CA VAL A 61 18.70 -24.77 -5.69
C VAL A 61 19.02 -24.75 -7.19
N TYR A 62 18.56 -23.74 -7.94
CA TYR A 62 18.93 -23.55 -9.35
C TYR A 62 20.45 -23.44 -9.56
N VAL A 63 21.14 -22.74 -8.66
CA VAL A 63 22.59 -22.51 -8.79
C VAL A 63 23.38 -23.74 -8.38
N TYR A 64 23.06 -24.35 -7.24
CA TYR A 64 23.91 -25.36 -6.59
C TYR A 64 23.42 -26.81 -6.75
N LEU A 65 22.13 -27.04 -7.02
CA LEU A 65 21.51 -28.37 -7.05
C LEU A 65 20.62 -28.54 -8.31
N PRO A 66 21.21 -28.54 -9.52
CA PRO A 66 20.47 -28.49 -10.79
C PRO A 66 19.50 -29.67 -10.99
N LEU A 67 19.87 -30.88 -10.53
CA LEU A 67 19.02 -32.08 -10.60
C LEU A 67 17.73 -31.91 -9.78
N LEU A 68 17.85 -31.35 -8.58
CA LEU A 68 16.70 -31.07 -7.73
C LEU A 68 15.87 -29.92 -8.32
N TYR A 69 16.53 -28.89 -8.86
CA TYR A 69 15.87 -27.75 -9.48
C TYR A 69 14.89 -28.17 -10.58
N VAL A 70 15.29 -29.07 -11.48
CA VAL A 70 14.42 -29.56 -12.57
C VAL A 70 13.10 -30.11 -12.01
N ARG A 71 13.16 -30.88 -10.92
CA ARG A 71 11.98 -31.47 -10.28
C ARG A 71 11.06 -30.43 -9.63
N ILE A 72 11.61 -29.34 -9.10
CA ILE A 72 10.84 -28.28 -8.42
C ILE A 72 10.56 -27.06 -9.30
N ASN A 73 11.00 -27.07 -10.57
CA ASN A 73 10.94 -25.90 -11.45
C ASN A 73 9.50 -25.37 -11.62
N VAL A 74 8.53 -26.28 -11.77
CA VAL A 74 7.10 -25.93 -11.89
C VAL A 74 6.62 -25.16 -10.66
N LEU A 75 6.94 -25.67 -9.47
CA LEU A 75 6.59 -25.00 -8.21
C LEU A 75 7.25 -23.62 -8.13
N TYR A 76 8.50 -23.49 -8.58
CA TYR A 76 9.20 -22.20 -8.55
C TYR A 76 8.56 -21.16 -9.48
N TYR A 77 8.11 -21.53 -10.68
CA TYR A 77 7.32 -20.64 -11.53
C TYR A 77 6.04 -20.16 -10.84
N LEU A 78 5.33 -21.06 -10.17
CA LEU A 78 4.12 -20.74 -9.43
C LEU A 78 4.40 -19.74 -8.29
N ILE A 79 5.46 -19.97 -7.51
CA ILE A 79 5.90 -19.07 -6.44
C ILE A 79 6.22 -17.68 -6.99
N VAL A 80 6.95 -17.60 -8.10
CA VAL A 80 7.31 -16.31 -8.73
C VAL A 80 6.05 -15.52 -9.09
N PHE A 81 5.06 -16.16 -9.71
CA PHE A 81 3.82 -15.46 -10.07
C PHE A 81 2.96 -15.12 -8.85
N TRP A 82 2.73 -16.07 -7.94
CA TRP A 82 1.89 -15.86 -6.76
C TRP A 82 2.47 -14.86 -5.77
N SER A 83 3.80 -14.76 -5.64
CA SER A 83 4.42 -13.72 -4.80
C SER A 83 3.98 -12.30 -5.21
N GLN A 84 3.89 -12.04 -6.51
CA GLN A 84 3.43 -10.74 -7.04
C GLN A 84 1.91 -10.56 -6.84
N VAL A 85 1.12 -11.62 -7.04
CA VAL A 85 -0.34 -11.59 -6.85
C VAL A 85 -0.69 -11.30 -5.40
N ILE A 86 -0.03 -11.96 -4.44
CA ILE A 86 -0.26 -11.74 -3.01
C ILE A 86 0.18 -10.34 -2.60
N PHE A 87 1.32 -9.85 -3.10
CA PHE A 87 1.76 -8.48 -2.85
C PHE A 87 0.74 -7.46 -3.36
N TYR A 88 0.17 -7.68 -4.55
CA TYR A 88 -0.92 -6.86 -5.05
C TYR A 88 -2.20 -7.00 -4.23
N GLN A 89 -2.59 -8.22 -3.82
CA GLN A 89 -3.75 -8.41 -2.95
C GLN A 89 -3.60 -7.69 -1.61
N PHE A 90 -2.38 -7.66 -1.05
CA PHE A 90 -2.07 -6.87 0.13
C PHE A 90 -2.36 -5.39 -0.11
N ILE A 91 -1.81 -4.80 -1.18
CA ILE A 91 -2.08 -3.38 -1.53
C ILE A 91 -3.56 -3.15 -1.82
N TYR A 92 -4.21 -4.07 -2.52
CA TYR A 92 -5.64 -4.02 -2.83
C TYR A 92 -6.49 -3.96 -1.56
N THR A 93 -6.18 -4.83 -0.59
CA THR A 93 -6.88 -4.90 0.70
C THR A 93 -6.63 -3.64 1.52
N LEU A 94 -5.40 -3.12 1.50
CA LEU A 94 -5.02 -1.88 2.16
C LEU A 94 -5.72 -0.64 1.56
N THR A 95 -5.97 -0.67 0.25
CA THR A 95 -6.53 0.45 -0.53
C THR A 95 -7.99 0.23 -0.93
N ARG A 96 -8.70 -0.70 -0.29
CA ARG A 96 -10.09 -1.05 -0.64
C ARG A 96 -11.01 0.12 -0.34
N LEU A 97 -11.83 0.50 -1.32
CA LEU A 97 -12.84 1.56 -1.20
C LEU A 97 -14.24 0.96 -1.01
N PRO A 98 -15.19 1.73 -0.45
CA PRO A 98 -16.58 1.30 -0.30
C PRO A 98 -17.24 0.98 -1.65
N GLY A 99 -18.11 -0.05 -1.69
CA GLY A 99 -18.78 -0.54 -2.89
C GLY A 99 -17.90 -1.33 -3.87
N GLU A 100 -16.64 -1.62 -3.52
CA GLU A 100 -15.75 -2.42 -4.36
C GLU A 100 -15.82 -3.90 -4.02
N LYS A 101 -16.04 -4.70 -5.07
CA LYS A 101 -16.06 -6.17 -5.05
C LYS A 101 -14.85 -6.75 -4.30
N PRO A 102 -14.96 -7.92 -3.66
CA PRO A 102 -13.81 -8.57 -3.06
C PRO A 102 -12.74 -8.90 -4.11
N PHE A 103 -11.50 -9.08 -3.65
CA PHE A 103 -10.37 -9.43 -4.52
C PHE A 103 -10.70 -10.67 -5.38
N SER A 104 -10.60 -10.52 -6.70
CA SER A 104 -10.97 -11.59 -7.64
C SER A 104 -9.99 -12.76 -7.58
N ARG A 105 -10.51 -13.98 -7.45
CA ARG A 105 -9.71 -15.22 -7.48
C ARG A 105 -9.06 -15.49 -8.84
N VAL A 106 -9.51 -14.81 -9.91
CA VAL A 106 -8.95 -14.95 -11.26
C VAL A 106 -7.46 -14.64 -11.29
N HIS A 107 -6.98 -13.70 -10.47
CA HIS A 107 -5.56 -13.36 -10.37
C HIS A 107 -4.68 -14.54 -9.93
N TYR A 108 -5.23 -15.52 -9.20
CA TYR A 108 -4.54 -16.75 -8.80
C TYR A 108 -4.69 -17.89 -9.81
N ILE A 109 -5.86 -17.98 -10.44
CA ILE A 109 -6.19 -19.01 -11.42
C ILE A 109 -5.34 -18.83 -12.69
N PHE A 110 -5.14 -17.60 -13.15
CA PHE A 110 -4.42 -17.36 -14.40
C PHE A 110 -2.94 -17.85 -14.35
N PRO A 111 -2.13 -17.51 -13.32
CA PRO A 111 -0.83 -18.15 -13.13
C PRO A 111 -0.90 -19.67 -13.02
N LEU A 112 -1.90 -20.22 -12.35
CA LEU A 112 -2.05 -21.65 -12.18
C LEU A 112 -2.27 -22.34 -13.53
N VAL A 113 -3.07 -21.76 -14.43
CA VAL A 113 -3.29 -22.28 -15.78
C VAL A 113 -2.00 -22.21 -16.60
N ILE A 114 -1.27 -21.09 -16.59
CA ILE A 114 0.01 -20.95 -17.31
C ILE A 114 1.04 -21.98 -16.82
N VAL A 115 1.17 -22.13 -15.51
CA VAL A 115 2.15 -23.06 -14.92
C VAL A 115 1.70 -24.50 -15.12
N GLY A 116 0.40 -24.78 -15.07
CA GLY A 116 -0.18 -26.09 -15.35
C GLY A 116 0.05 -26.55 -16.79
N THR A 117 -0.17 -25.68 -17.78
CA THR A 117 0.13 -26.00 -19.18
C THR A 117 1.63 -26.23 -19.39
N PHE A 118 2.48 -25.42 -18.76
CA PHE A 118 3.93 -25.63 -18.79
C PHE A 118 4.38 -26.93 -18.09
N ALA A 119 3.70 -27.33 -17.01
CA ALA A 119 3.98 -28.58 -16.32
C ALA A 119 3.65 -29.79 -17.21
N ILE A 120 2.51 -29.75 -17.90
CA ILE A 120 2.12 -30.78 -18.87
C ILE A 120 3.16 -30.87 -19.98
N TRP A 121 3.55 -29.74 -20.57
CA TRP A 121 4.59 -29.72 -21.60
C TRP A 121 5.93 -30.28 -21.08
N SER A 122 6.33 -29.91 -19.87
CA SER A 122 7.56 -30.42 -19.24
C SER A 122 7.53 -31.93 -18.99
N ALA A 123 6.36 -32.54 -18.78
CA ALA A 123 6.25 -33.99 -18.58
C ALA A 123 6.59 -34.79 -19.85
N PHE A 124 6.43 -34.19 -21.04
CA PHE A 124 6.78 -34.82 -22.32
C PHE A 124 8.23 -34.59 -22.75
N VAL A 125 9.01 -33.77 -22.02
CA VAL A 125 10.40 -33.48 -22.35
C VAL A 125 11.33 -34.35 -21.49
N PRO A 126 12.32 -35.04 -22.09
CA PRO A 126 13.25 -35.90 -21.35
C PRO A 126 13.93 -35.14 -20.20
N PHE A 127 14.07 -35.81 -19.06
CA PHE A 127 14.67 -35.23 -17.86
C PHE A 127 16.08 -34.69 -18.14
N GLU A 128 16.90 -35.43 -18.88
CA GLU A 128 18.26 -35.02 -19.24
C GLU A 128 18.31 -33.73 -20.06
N THR A 129 17.33 -33.52 -20.96
CA THR A 129 17.21 -32.26 -21.72
C THR A 129 16.94 -31.09 -20.78
N GLN A 130 16.06 -31.27 -19.79
CA GLN A 130 15.77 -30.23 -18.81
C GLN A 130 16.99 -29.95 -17.92
N VAL A 131 17.72 -30.98 -17.51
CA VAL A 131 18.98 -30.86 -16.75
C VAL A 131 20.01 -30.08 -17.57
N TYR A 132 20.18 -30.42 -18.86
CA TYR A 132 21.08 -29.71 -19.77
C TYR A 132 20.77 -28.21 -19.84
N ILE A 133 19.49 -27.82 -19.97
CA ILE A 133 19.09 -26.40 -20.00
C ILE A 133 19.48 -25.69 -18.70
N VAL A 134 19.38 -26.36 -17.54
CA VAL A 134 19.71 -25.79 -16.23
C VAL A 134 21.23 -25.68 -16.03
N THR A 135 21.98 -26.74 -16.33
CA THR A 135 23.45 -26.81 -16.13
C THR A 135 24.18 -25.89 -17.09
N SER A 136 23.71 -25.79 -18.34
CA SER A 136 24.23 -24.84 -19.34
C SER A 136 23.87 -23.38 -19.04
N ARG A 137 23.07 -23.12 -18.01
CA ARG A 137 22.54 -21.78 -17.66
C ARG A 137 21.68 -21.17 -18.78
N GLY A 138 20.89 -22.01 -19.43
CA GLY A 138 19.87 -21.61 -20.38
C GLY A 138 20.31 -21.58 -21.84
N GLU A 139 21.28 -22.42 -22.21
CA GLU A 139 21.53 -22.70 -23.63
C GLU A 139 20.37 -23.51 -24.21
N VAL A 140 20.16 -23.35 -25.51
CA VAL A 140 19.03 -23.96 -26.22
C VAL A 140 19.36 -25.42 -26.52
N ALA A 141 18.57 -26.35 -26.01
CA ALA A 141 18.74 -27.76 -26.32
C ALA A 141 18.32 -28.06 -27.77
N PRO A 142 19.17 -28.70 -28.59
CA PRO A 142 18.82 -29.09 -29.96
C PRO A 142 17.58 -29.99 -30.00
N GLY A 143 16.63 -29.69 -30.90
CA GLY A 143 15.35 -30.41 -31.02
C GLY A 143 14.29 -30.03 -29.97
N TYR A 144 14.63 -29.15 -29.02
CA TYR A 144 13.73 -28.64 -27.98
C TYR A 144 13.81 -27.12 -27.88
N GLU A 145 13.93 -26.42 -29.03
CA GLU A 145 14.23 -24.99 -29.08
C GLU A 145 13.14 -24.15 -28.42
N ALA A 146 11.88 -24.42 -28.75
CA ALA A 146 10.73 -23.71 -28.20
C ALA A 146 10.61 -23.93 -26.68
N TYR A 147 10.75 -25.18 -26.24
CA TYR A 147 10.72 -25.53 -24.82
C TYR A 147 11.85 -24.85 -24.05
N SER A 148 13.08 -24.90 -24.58
CA SER A 148 14.25 -24.27 -23.96
C SER A 148 14.08 -22.77 -23.79
N ARG A 149 13.54 -22.09 -24.81
CA ARG A 149 13.24 -20.65 -24.74
C ARG A 149 12.18 -20.35 -23.68
N PHE A 150 11.10 -21.11 -23.62
CA PHE A 150 10.07 -20.89 -22.60
C PHE A 150 10.59 -21.21 -21.19
N PHE A 151 11.27 -22.34 -21.00
CA PHE A 151 11.89 -22.74 -19.73
C PHE A 151 12.83 -21.65 -19.19
N THR A 152 13.55 -20.99 -20.09
CA THR A 152 14.51 -19.95 -19.74
C THR A 152 13.90 -18.56 -19.60
N ALA A 153 12.69 -18.32 -20.13
CA ALA A 153 11.98 -17.05 -20.10
C ALA A 153 11.44 -16.64 -18.72
N ARG A 154 11.59 -17.47 -17.68
CA ARG A 154 11.14 -17.19 -16.29
C ARG A 154 11.40 -15.75 -15.83
N LEU A 155 12.63 -15.27 -16.03
CA LEU A 155 13.03 -13.92 -15.59
C LEU A 155 12.31 -12.84 -16.38
N LEU A 156 12.11 -13.03 -17.68
CA LEU A 156 11.33 -12.12 -18.53
C LEU A 156 9.86 -12.11 -18.11
N LEU A 157 9.27 -13.30 -17.93
CA LEU A 157 7.90 -13.44 -17.46
C LEU A 157 7.71 -12.77 -16.09
N ARG A 158 8.66 -12.93 -15.16
CA ARG A 158 8.68 -12.19 -13.89
C ARG A 158 8.66 -10.68 -14.10
N GLY A 159 9.50 -10.16 -14.99
CA GLY A 159 9.56 -8.73 -15.31
C GLY A 159 8.23 -8.19 -15.83
N ILE A 160 7.64 -8.88 -16.82
CA ILE A 160 6.33 -8.53 -17.40
C ILE A 160 5.25 -8.56 -16.31
N TRP A 161 5.24 -9.62 -15.50
CA TRP A 161 4.27 -9.79 -14.41
C TRP A 161 4.38 -8.67 -13.36
N ASN A 162 5.62 -8.31 -13.00
CA ASN A 162 5.89 -7.25 -12.04
C ASN A 162 5.44 -5.88 -12.58
N ILE A 163 5.64 -5.58 -13.86
CA ILE A 163 5.11 -4.35 -14.48
C ILE A 163 3.58 -4.31 -14.37
N ALA A 164 2.90 -5.39 -14.76
CA ALA A 164 1.44 -5.46 -14.75
C ALA A 164 0.87 -5.21 -13.34
N TYR A 165 1.38 -5.92 -12.32
CA TYR A 165 0.88 -5.78 -10.96
C TYR A 165 1.31 -4.48 -10.28
N THR A 166 2.49 -3.93 -10.61
CA THR A 166 2.90 -2.62 -10.12
C THR A 166 2.01 -1.51 -10.71
N ALA A 167 1.66 -1.60 -12.00
CA ALA A 167 0.74 -0.66 -12.64
C ALA A 167 -0.67 -0.72 -12.02
N LEU A 168 -1.20 -1.93 -11.81
CA LEU A 168 -2.47 -2.13 -11.12
C LEU A 168 -2.42 -1.55 -9.69
N ALA A 169 -1.36 -1.82 -8.93
CA ALA A 169 -1.20 -1.29 -7.59
C ALA A 169 -1.08 0.24 -7.55
N TRP A 170 -0.41 0.84 -8.53
CA TRP A 170 -0.29 2.29 -8.65
C TRP A 170 -1.64 2.94 -8.93
N TRP A 171 -2.42 2.37 -9.87
CA TRP A 171 -3.78 2.84 -10.16
C TRP A 171 -4.66 2.79 -8.92
N ARG A 172 -4.58 1.70 -8.15
CA ARG A 172 -5.29 1.53 -6.88
C ARG A 172 -4.92 2.62 -5.86
N LEU A 173 -3.63 2.88 -5.70
CA LEU A 173 -3.15 3.91 -4.77
C LEU A 173 -3.66 5.31 -5.15
N LEU A 174 -3.72 5.63 -6.44
CA LEU A 174 -4.26 6.89 -6.93
C LEU A 174 -5.76 7.01 -6.66
N ALA A 175 -6.54 5.96 -6.94
CA ALA A 175 -7.98 5.92 -6.66
C ALA A 175 -8.28 6.08 -5.15
N TYR A 176 -7.50 5.39 -4.32
CA TYR A 176 -7.60 5.49 -2.86
C TYR A 176 -7.32 6.90 -2.34
N ARG A 177 -6.23 7.53 -2.79
CA ARG A 177 -5.85 8.89 -2.37
C ARG A 177 -6.91 9.94 -2.72
N ARG A 178 -7.62 9.77 -3.83
CA ARG A 178 -8.72 10.67 -4.22
C ARG A 178 -9.93 10.56 -3.31
N SER A 179 -10.15 9.42 -2.66
CA SER A 179 -11.39 9.12 -1.91
C SER A 179 -11.20 9.17 -0.38
N ILE A 180 -9.97 8.99 0.12
CA ILE A 180 -9.69 8.90 1.56
C ILE A 180 -9.76 10.25 2.30
N SER A 181 -9.67 11.37 1.58
CA SER A 181 -9.78 12.72 2.17
C SER A 181 -11.08 12.90 2.96
N ASP A 182 -12.13 12.16 2.62
CA ASP A 182 -13.43 12.29 3.26
C ASP A 182 -13.61 11.37 4.46
N TYR A 183 -12.62 10.52 4.77
CA TYR A 183 -12.72 9.49 5.82
C TYR A 183 -11.95 9.81 7.10
N SER A 184 -10.74 10.36 6.99
CA SER A 184 -9.88 10.66 8.13
C SER A 184 -9.21 12.01 7.98
N ALA A 185 -9.13 12.75 9.09
CA ALA A 185 -8.46 14.05 9.16
C ALA A 185 -6.92 13.93 9.22
N ASN A 186 -6.40 12.73 9.49
CA ASN A 186 -4.96 12.48 9.61
C ASN A 186 -4.33 12.21 8.24
N ALA A 187 -3.89 13.28 7.58
CA ALA A 187 -3.36 13.18 6.23
C ALA A 187 -2.01 12.43 6.11
N ASP A 188 -1.31 12.14 7.21
CA ASP A 188 -0.05 11.38 7.17
C ASP A 188 -0.31 9.89 6.99
N ARG A 189 -1.21 9.32 7.79
CA ARG A 189 -1.60 7.90 7.68
C ARG A 189 -2.41 7.62 6.41
N THR A 190 -3.21 8.57 5.95
CA THR A 190 -4.00 8.41 4.72
C THR A 190 -3.18 8.60 3.44
N SER A 191 -2.03 9.28 3.49
CA SER A 191 -1.18 9.44 2.31
C SER A 191 -0.62 8.11 1.81
N LEU A 192 -0.40 7.12 2.68
CA LEU A 192 0.28 5.86 2.36
C LEU A 192 1.58 6.11 1.56
N ALA A 193 2.36 7.13 1.92
CA ALA A 193 3.60 7.47 1.21
C ALA A 193 4.61 6.31 1.18
N TRP A 194 4.62 5.49 2.23
CA TRP A 194 5.42 4.27 2.27
C TRP A 194 5.01 3.26 1.18
N VAL A 195 3.72 3.17 0.81
CA VAL A 195 3.26 2.33 -0.31
C VAL A 195 3.81 2.85 -1.64
N THR A 196 3.88 4.18 -1.82
CA THR A 196 4.57 4.76 -3.01
C THR A 196 6.02 4.31 -3.06
N LEU A 197 6.74 4.36 -1.94
CA LEU A 197 8.12 3.87 -1.88
C LEU A 197 8.21 2.38 -2.24
N LEU A 198 7.29 1.54 -1.75
CA LEU A 198 7.26 0.12 -2.10
C LEU A 198 7.03 -0.13 -3.59
N LEU A 199 6.18 0.67 -4.23
CA LEU A 199 5.92 0.56 -5.67
C LEU A 199 7.09 1.06 -6.50
N LEU A 200 7.78 2.12 -6.06
CA LEU A 200 9.03 2.56 -6.69
C LEU A 200 10.11 1.49 -6.60
N ILE A 201 10.28 0.89 -5.42
CA ILE A 201 11.20 -0.26 -5.23
C ILE A 201 10.79 -1.42 -6.15
N SER A 202 9.51 -1.78 -6.18
CA SER A 202 9.00 -2.87 -7.03
C SER A 202 9.30 -2.62 -8.52
N PHE A 203 9.02 -1.41 -9.01
CA PHE A 203 9.35 -1.02 -10.38
C PHE A 203 10.86 -1.08 -10.67
N SER A 204 11.69 -0.74 -9.68
CA SER A 204 13.16 -0.77 -9.79
C SER A 204 13.72 -2.21 -9.86
N LEU A 205 12.92 -3.23 -9.54
CA LEU A 205 13.27 -4.65 -9.70
C LEU A 205 12.99 -5.19 -11.13
N VAL A 206 12.37 -4.39 -12.00
CA VAL A 206 12.06 -4.77 -13.39
C VAL A 206 13.33 -4.88 -14.26
N PRO A 207 14.26 -3.90 -14.30
CA PRO A 207 15.39 -3.93 -15.23
C PRO A 207 16.27 -5.19 -15.10
N PRO A 208 16.66 -5.66 -13.89
CA PRO A 208 17.42 -6.92 -13.75
C PRO A 208 16.73 -8.14 -14.38
N SER A 209 15.39 -8.14 -14.39
CA SER A 209 14.57 -9.20 -15.00
C SER A 209 14.59 -9.13 -16.53
N LEU A 210 14.45 -7.92 -17.09
CA LEU A 210 14.41 -7.69 -18.53
C LEU A 210 15.78 -7.83 -19.20
N LEU A 211 16.87 -7.48 -18.49
CA LEU A 211 18.23 -7.67 -18.97
C LEU A 211 18.56 -9.13 -19.31
N SER A 212 17.80 -10.10 -18.79
CA SER A 212 17.92 -11.52 -19.17
C SER A 212 17.53 -11.84 -20.62
N ALA A 213 16.89 -10.91 -21.35
CA ALA A 213 16.66 -11.04 -22.79
C ALA A 213 17.90 -10.70 -23.62
N ILE A 214 18.80 -9.88 -23.08
CA ILE A 214 19.94 -9.31 -23.80
C ILE A 214 21.24 -9.99 -23.39
N PHE A 215 21.40 -10.24 -22.09
CA PHE A 215 22.61 -10.80 -21.50
C PHE A 215 22.44 -12.27 -21.14
N SER A 216 23.50 -13.06 -21.35
CA SER A 216 23.50 -14.46 -20.93
C SER A 216 23.41 -14.55 -19.40
N LYS A 217 22.74 -15.59 -18.90
CA LYS A 217 22.57 -15.80 -17.46
C LYS A 217 23.90 -16.01 -16.73
N LYS A 218 24.90 -16.56 -17.43
CA LYS A 218 26.27 -16.70 -16.92
C LYS A 218 26.86 -15.32 -16.55
N ILE A 219 26.73 -14.33 -17.44
CA ILE A 219 27.21 -12.96 -17.23
C ILE A 219 26.43 -12.29 -16.09
N LEU A 220 25.10 -12.41 -16.10
CA LEU A 220 24.26 -11.81 -15.07
C LEU A 220 24.60 -12.36 -13.69
N ILE A 221 24.62 -13.69 -13.52
CA ILE A 221 24.96 -14.35 -12.25
C ILE A 221 26.35 -13.93 -11.76
N ALA A 222 27.32 -13.84 -12.67
CA ALA A 222 28.68 -13.40 -12.34
C ALA A 222 28.80 -11.91 -12.00
N SER A 223 27.77 -11.08 -12.22
CA SER A 223 27.85 -9.64 -11.99
C SER A 223 27.58 -9.27 -10.54
N LEU A 224 28.40 -8.39 -9.97
CA LEU A 224 28.15 -7.79 -8.65
C LEU A 224 26.91 -6.88 -8.66
N LEU A 225 26.51 -6.39 -9.83
CA LEU A 225 25.30 -5.57 -9.99
C LEU A 225 24.05 -6.34 -9.55
N LEU A 226 24.10 -7.67 -9.57
CA LEU A 226 23.00 -8.47 -9.08
C LEU A 226 22.68 -8.22 -7.62
N LEU A 227 23.60 -7.71 -6.78
CA LEU A 227 23.42 -7.44 -5.35
C LEU A 227 22.41 -6.31 -5.05
N ILE A 228 22.25 -5.37 -5.98
CA ILE A 228 21.37 -4.22 -5.83
C ILE A 228 19.91 -4.66 -5.67
N PRO A 229 19.34 -5.50 -6.56
CA PRO A 229 17.96 -5.97 -6.38
C PRO A 229 17.70 -6.72 -5.07
N GLN A 230 18.65 -7.47 -4.49
CA GLN A 230 18.42 -8.12 -3.18
C GLN A 230 18.46 -7.09 -2.06
N LEU A 231 19.36 -6.11 -2.11
CA LEU A 231 19.37 -5.03 -1.13
C LEU A 231 18.05 -4.24 -1.17
N LEU A 232 17.57 -3.90 -2.37
CA LEU A 232 16.27 -3.25 -2.56
C LEU A 232 15.12 -4.08 -1.98
N LEU A 233 15.16 -5.40 -2.18
CA LEU A 233 14.15 -6.31 -1.62
C LEU A 233 14.21 -6.39 -0.08
N VAL A 234 15.41 -6.41 0.51
CA VAL A 234 15.59 -6.35 1.97
C VAL A 234 15.03 -5.04 2.53
N VAL A 235 15.30 -3.91 1.86
CA VAL A 235 14.72 -2.60 2.22
C VAL A 235 13.19 -2.64 2.12
N GLN A 236 12.65 -3.25 1.05
CA GLN A 236 11.20 -3.44 0.90
C GLN A 236 10.60 -4.21 2.08
N HIS A 237 11.23 -5.31 2.50
CA HIS A 237 10.78 -6.11 3.64
C HIS A 237 10.74 -5.28 4.93
N ALA A 238 11.82 -4.53 5.21
CA ALA A 238 11.92 -3.67 6.39
C ALA A 238 10.84 -2.58 6.39
N VAL A 239 10.62 -1.89 5.27
CA VAL A 239 9.61 -0.83 5.14
C VAL A 239 8.21 -1.38 5.37
N VAL A 240 7.85 -2.52 4.76
CA VAL A 240 6.54 -3.16 4.98
C VAL A 240 6.38 -3.56 6.44
N CYS A 241 7.34 -4.28 7.01
CA CYS A 241 7.24 -4.81 8.37
C CYS A 241 7.13 -3.68 9.40
N TYR A 242 7.91 -2.61 9.27
CA TYR A 242 7.87 -1.44 10.15
C TYR A 242 6.51 -0.72 10.08
N ASN A 243 6.03 -0.41 8.87
CA ASN A 243 4.75 0.33 8.73
C ASN A 243 3.55 -0.49 9.20
N MET A 244 3.64 -1.82 9.12
CA MET A 244 2.63 -2.71 9.69
C MET A 244 2.67 -2.73 11.22
N ALA A 245 3.85 -2.83 11.82
CA ALA A 245 3.99 -2.84 13.28
C ALA A 245 3.56 -1.51 13.93
N VAL A 246 3.82 -0.38 13.26
CA VAL A 246 3.43 0.96 13.74
C VAL A 246 1.95 1.28 13.45
N GLY A 247 1.28 0.52 12.58
CA GLY A 247 -0.09 0.84 12.18
C GLY A 247 -0.18 2.13 11.36
N ASN A 248 0.83 2.43 10.52
CA ASN A 248 0.90 3.66 9.72
C ASN A 248 0.01 3.60 8.46
N PHE A 249 -1.25 3.19 8.66
CA PHE A 249 -2.27 3.06 7.63
C PHE A 249 -3.67 3.19 8.24
N VAL A 250 -4.66 3.42 7.40
CA VAL A 250 -6.06 3.43 7.79
C VAL A 250 -6.77 2.34 6.98
N VAL A 251 -7.16 1.26 7.65
CA VAL A 251 -8.07 0.28 7.05
C VAL A 251 -9.47 0.85 7.15
N ILE A 252 -10.18 0.84 6.04
CA ILE A 252 -11.57 1.22 5.99
C ILE A 252 -12.42 -0.05 6.11
N TYR A 253 -13.12 -0.22 7.22
CA TYR A 253 -14.01 -1.36 7.46
C TYR A 253 -15.45 -0.98 7.13
N TYR A 254 -16.11 -1.79 6.30
CA TYR A 254 -17.52 -1.57 5.93
C TYR A 254 -18.33 -2.86 6.12
N PRO A 255 -19.51 -2.79 6.76
CA PRO A 255 -20.55 -3.81 6.60
C PRO A 255 -21.02 -3.85 5.12
N GLY A 256 -21.58 -4.98 4.68
CA GLY A 256 -21.73 -5.37 3.25
C GLY A 256 -22.37 -4.35 2.28
N GLU A 257 -22.06 -4.50 0.98
CA GLU A 257 -22.37 -3.56 -0.13
C GLU A 257 -23.86 -3.20 -0.30
N GLU A 258 -24.76 -4.15 -0.03
CA GLU A 258 -26.21 -3.93 -0.12
C GLU A 258 -26.67 -2.88 0.91
N ILE A 259 -26.08 -2.91 2.10
CA ILE A 259 -26.41 -2.01 3.21
C ILE A 259 -25.92 -0.58 2.93
N GLU A 260 -24.81 -0.40 2.21
CA GLU A 260 -24.29 0.93 1.87
C GLU A 260 -25.13 1.67 0.82
N THR A 261 -25.66 0.96 -0.18
CA THR A 261 -26.46 1.58 -1.25
C THR A 261 -27.82 1.99 -0.70
N GLU A 262 -28.48 1.10 0.05
CA GLU A 262 -29.71 1.41 0.76
C GLU A 262 -29.49 2.54 1.78
N SER A 263 -28.43 2.51 2.59
CA SER A 263 -28.18 3.58 3.55
C SER A 263 -27.86 4.92 2.88
N LYS A 264 -27.28 4.92 1.68
CA LYS A 264 -27.09 6.13 0.87
C LYS A 264 -28.41 6.70 0.40
N GLU A 265 -29.26 5.92 -0.26
CA GLU A 265 -30.54 6.40 -0.76
C GLU A 265 -31.45 6.84 0.39
N ASN A 266 -31.49 6.06 1.48
CA ASN A 266 -32.25 6.38 2.68
C ASN A 266 -31.77 7.68 3.33
N ALA A 267 -30.46 7.90 3.47
CA ALA A 267 -29.93 9.14 4.05
C ALA A 267 -30.17 10.37 3.16
N GLU A 268 -30.28 10.22 1.83
CA GLU A 268 -30.65 11.31 0.92
C GLU A 268 -32.13 11.67 1.06
N MET A 269 -33.00 10.64 1.03
CA MET A 269 -34.43 10.82 1.23
C MET A 269 -34.78 11.40 2.60
N GLU A 270 -34.09 10.96 3.67
CA GLU A 270 -34.28 11.53 5.00
C GLU A 270 -33.92 13.02 5.03
N MET A 271 -32.78 13.40 4.42
CA MET A 271 -32.31 14.78 4.42
C MET A 271 -33.14 15.73 3.56
N GLU A 272 -33.71 15.27 2.46
CA GLU A 272 -34.62 16.08 1.62
C GLU A 272 -35.97 16.33 2.31
N LYS A 273 -36.42 15.39 3.14
CA LYS A 273 -37.68 15.51 3.88
C LYS A 273 -37.56 16.30 5.19
N GLU A 274 -36.35 16.60 5.64
CA GLU A 274 -36.10 17.40 6.85
C GLU A 274 -36.62 18.83 6.69
N THR A 275 -37.45 19.27 7.63
CA THR A 275 -37.84 20.68 7.74
C THR A 275 -36.65 21.54 8.17
N GLU A 276 -36.69 22.83 7.86
CA GLU A 276 -35.61 23.76 8.27
C GLU A 276 -35.42 23.80 9.80
N SER A 277 -36.51 23.61 10.56
CA SER A 277 -36.45 23.54 12.03
C SER A 277 -35.70 22.30 12.54
N GLU A 278 -35.93 21.13 11.93
CA GLU A 278 -35.23 19.89 12.27
C GLU A 278 -33.77 19.96 11.86
N ARG A 279 -33.49 20.51 10.68
CA ARG A 279 -32.13 20.75 10.19
C ARG A 279 -31.34 21.64 11.15
N ALA A 280 -31.92 22.77 11.57
CA ALA A 280 -31.31 23.67 12.55
C ALA A 280 -31.07 22.99 13.91
N TYR A 281 -32.01 22.16 14.37
CA TYR A 281 -31.84 21.38 15.60
C TYR A 281 -30.69 20.37 15.47
N LYS A 282 -30.61 19.62 14.36
CA LYS A 282 -29.52 18.66 14.10
C LYS A 282 -28.16 19.36 14.02
N ARG A 283 -28.08 20.53 13.36
CA ARG A 283 -26.88 21.39 13.36
C ARG A 283 -26.46 21.79 14.76
N LYS A 284 -27.40 22.30 15.57
CA LYS A 284 -27.10 22.69 16.95
C LYS A 284 -26.65 21.51 17.81
N LYS A 285 -27.27 20.34 17.65
CA LYS A 285 -26.87 19.10 18.35
C LYS A 285 -25.46 18.67 17.94
N PHE A 286 -25.15 18.70 16.64
CA PHE A 286 -23.84 18.35 16.12
C PHE A 286 -22.75 19.29 16.64
N GLU A 287 -22.96 20.60 16.53
CA GLU A 287 -22.02 21.61 17.02
C GLU A 287 -21.80 21.49 18.52
N LYS A 288 -22.88 21.33 19.30
CA LYS A 288 -22.80 21.12 20.75
C LYS A 288 -21.89 19.95 21.09
N TYR A 289 -22.07 18.79 20.43
CA TYR A 289 -21.21 17.63 20.64
C TYR A 289 -19.73 17.94 20.31
N ILE A 290 -19.47 18.57 19.16
CA ILE A 290 -18.11 18.93 18.73
C ILE A 290 -17.43 19.87 19.72
N TYR A 291 -18.15 20.87 20.26
CA TYR A 291 -17.61 21.83 21.21
C TYR A 291 -17.40 21.24 22.61
N GLU A 292 -18.35 20.43 23.10
CA GLU A 292 -18.28 19.86 24.45
C GLU A 292 -17.26 18.72 24.55
N HIS A 293 -17.25 17.81 23.57
CA HIS A 293 -16.40 16.62 23.61
C HIS A 293 -15.05 16.82 22.92
N ARG A 294 -14.91 17.89 22.13
CA ARG A 294 -13.69 18.27 21.38
C ARG A 294 -13.01 17.08 20.68
N PRO A 295 -13.76 16.24 19.92
CA PRO A 295 -13.20 15.04 19.30
C PRO A 295 -12.08 15.36 18.29
N TYR A 296 -12.06 16.59 17.76
CA TYR A 296 -11.03 17.08 16.84
C TYR A 296 -9.63 17.10 17.46
N LEU A 297 -9.49 17.08 18.79
CA LEU A 297 -8.20 16.97 19.48
C LEU A 297 -7.58 15.57 19.39
N ASN A 298 -8.37 14.55 19.04
CA ASN A 298 -7.82 13.22 18.79
C ASN A 298 -7.17 13.19 17.38
N PRO A 299 -5.86 12.97 17.25
CA PRO A 299 -5.19 12.92 15.94
C PRO A 299 -5.69 11.77 15.06
N ASP A 300 -6.22 10.70 15.67
CA ASP A 300 -6.69 9.51 14.97
C ASP A 300 -8.20 9.51 14.68
N LEU A 301 -8.89 10.64 14.91
CA LEU A 301 -10.32 10.79 14.65
C LEU A 301 -10.70 10.41 13.20
N ARG A 302 -11.66 9.50 13.10
CA ARG A 302 -12.29 9.04 11.85
C ARG A 302 -13.76 9.42 11.86
N ILE A 303 -14.35 9.50 10.68
CA ILE A 303 -15.79 9.75 10.54
C ILE A 303 -16.65 8.66 11.22
N THR A 304 -16.13 7.42 11.31
CA THR A 304 -16.77 6.30 12.00
C THR A 304 -16.90 6.50 13.50
N ASP A 305 -16.01 7.29 14.12
CA ASP A 305 -16.08 7.58 15.54
C ASP A 305 -17.29 8.47 15.85
N LEU A 306 -17.69 9.30 14.89
CA LEU A 306 -18.91 10.10 14.97
C LEU A 306 -20.18 9.26 14.75
N MET A 307 -20.12 8.17 13.98
CA MET A 307 -21.28 7.29 13.77
C MET A 307 -21.81 6.72 15.09
N GLN A 308 -20.90 6.32 15.97
CA GLN A 308 -21.25 5.78 17.29
C GLN A 308 -21.90 6.85 18.17
N ALA A 309 -21.37 8.07 18.15
CA ALA A 309 -21.89 9.17 18.96
C ALA A 309 -23.27 9.68 18.50
N PHE A 310 -23.53 9.67 17.19
CA PHE A 310 -24.79 10.17 16.64
C PHE A 310 -25.80 9.08 16.32
N HIS A 311 -25.44 7.80 16.48
CA HIS A 311 -26.25 6.64 16.09
C HIS A 311 -26.73 6.71 14.63
N THR A 312 -25.86 7.17 13.74
CA THR A 312 -26.14 7.29 12.30
C THR A 312 -25.08 6.57 11.48
N ASN A 313 -25.25 6.52 10.16
CA ASN A 313 -24.28 5.93 9.27
C ASN A 313 -23.25 6.97 8.76
N ARG A 314 -22.10 6.49 8.27
CA ARG A 314 -21.02 7.32 7.73
C ARG A 314 -21.53 8.28 6.66
N THR A 315 -22.33 7.77 5.74
CA THR A 315 -22.83 8.53 4.60
C THR A 315 -23.63 9.74 5.07
N TYR A 316 -24.52 9.55 6.03
CA TYR A 316 -25.32 10.61 6.62
C TYR A 316 -24.43 11.69 7.21
N ILE A 317 -23.43 11.34 8.03
CA ILE A 317 -22.50 12.31 8.63
C ILE A 317 -21.70 13.05 7.55
N SER A 318 -21.19 12.33 6.54
CA SER A 318 -20.40 12.95 5.47
C SER A 318 -21.24 13.95 4.66
N ARG A 319 -22.47 13.56 4.27
CA ARG A 319 -23.39 14.46 3.56
C ARG A 319 -23.82 15.62 4.44
N PHE A 320 -24.08 15.36 5.71
CA PHE A 320 -24.45 16.39 6.69
C PHE A 320 -23.39 17.48 6.75
N ILE A 321 -22.12 17.10 6.91
CA ILE A 321 -21.02 18.07 6.99
C ILE A 321 -20.87 18.82 5.67
N ASN A 322 -20.96 18.15 4.52
CA ASN A 322 -20.90 18.81 3.22
C ASN A 322 -22.07 19.79 3.01
N ARG A 323 -23.29 19.42 3.40
CA ARG A 323 -24.50 20.24 3.25
C ARG A 323 -24.51 21.45 4.20
N GLU A 324 -24.11 21.28 5.46
CA GLU A 324 -24.13 22.36 6.46
C GLU A 324 -22.91 23.28 6.38
N TYR A 325 -21.73 22.73 6.07
CA TYR A 325 -20.47 23.47 6.16
C TYR A 325 -19.76 23.66 4.81
N GLY A 326 -20.29 23.11 3.71
CA GLY A 326 -19.71 23.27 2.36
C GLY A 326 -18.32 22.65 2.22
N MET A 327 -17.97 21.70 3.08
CA MET A 327 -16.65 21.08 3.12
C MET A 327 -16.72 19.62 3.57
N ASN A 328 -15.71 18.83 3.25
CA ASN A 328 -15.64 17.45 3.70
C ASN A 328 -15.24 17.33 5.19
N PHE A 329 -15.41 16.13 5.75
CA PHE A 329 -15.10 15.82 7.15
C PHE A 329 -13.66 16.20 7.55
N SER A 330 -12.66 15.85 6.74
CA SER A 330 -11.26 16.15 7.06
C SER A 330 -10.99 17.65 7.12
N ARG A 331 -11.52 18.42 6.16
CA ARG A 331 -11.39 19.89 6.13
C ARG A 331 -12.10 20.52 7.33
N TYR A 332 -13.30 20.05 7.67
CA TYR A 332 -14.05 20.51 8.84
C TYR A 332 -13.26 20.32 10.15
N ILE A 333 -12.76 19.10 10.39
CA ILE A 333 -11.96 18.81 11.60
C ILE A 333 -10.66 19.61 11.61
N ASN A 334 -9.96 19.70 10.49
CA ASN A 334 -8.70 20.43 10.40
C ASN A 334 -8.88 21.95 10.60
N MET A 335 -10.02 22.52 10.18
CA MET A 335 -10.38 23.91 10.51
C MET A 335 -10.54 24.13 12.02
N LEU A 336 -11.15 23.18 12.74
CA LEU A 336 -11.26 23.24 14.19
C LEU A 336 -9.88 23.14 14.86
N ARG A 337 -9.02 22.24 14.38
CA ARG A 337 -7.63 22.11 14.88
C ARG A 337 -6.79 23.37 14.64
N LEU A 338 -6.99 24.06 13.51
CA LEU A 338 -6.32 25.35 13.26
C LEU A 338 -6.78 26.43 14.24
N ARG A 339 -8.10 26.53 14.50
CA ARG A 339 -8.64 27.46 15.51
C ARG A 339 -8.11 27.15 16.91
N GLU A 340 -8.02 25.87 17.25
CA GLU A 340 -7.43 25.41 18.50
C GLU A 340 -5.96 25.84 18.62
N MET A 341 -5.18 25.68 17.54
CA MET A 341 -3.79 26.12 17.51
C MET A 341 -3.66 27.62 17.77
N GLU A 342 -4.56 28.44 17.23
CA GLU A 342 -4.61 29.88 17.50
C GLU A 342 -5.01 30.17 18.95
N ALA A 343 -5.97 29.45 19.50
CA ALA A 343 -6.36 29.57 20.91
C ALA A 343 -5.18 29.24 21.85
N LEU A 344 -4.47 28.14 21.61
CA LEU A 344 -3.28 27.73 22.36
C LEU A 344 -2.10 28.71 22.20
N ARG A 345 -2.04 29.47 21.10
CA ARG A 345 -1.03 30.54 20.94
C ARG A 345 -1.33 31.76 21.79
N ASN A 346 -2.61 32.05 21.99
CA ASN A 346 -3.07 33.21 22.75
C ASN A 346 -3.24 32.90 24.25
N ASP A 347 -3.24 31.63 24.64
CA ASP A 347 -3.31 31.21 26.03
C ASP A 347 -1.97 31.47 26.77
N PRO A 348 -1.96 32.30 27.83
CA PRO A 348 -0.76 32.55 28.64
C PRO A 348 -0.14 31.28 29.22
N ALA A 349 -0.95 30.26 29.57
CA ALA A 349 -0.47 29.00 30.11
C ALA A 349 0.34 28.18 29.09
N CYS A 350 0.00 28.34 27.80
CA CYS A 350 0.65 27.63 26.69
C CYS A 350 1.74 28.46 25.99
N SER A 351 1.99 29.70 26.43
CA SER A 351 2.93 30.65 25.82
C SER A 351 4.38 30.16 25.73
N ARG A 352 4.80 29.32 26.69
CA ARG A 352 6.16 28.74 26.77
C ARG A 352 6.31 27.45 25.97
N LEU A 353 5.22 26.88 25.47
CA LEU A 353 5.28 25.62 24.73
C LEU A 353 5.80 25.84 23.30
N PRO A 354 6.71 24.97 22.82
CA PRO A 354 7.15 24.98 21.43
C PRO A 354 5.95 24.80 20.48
N GLU A 355 6.06 25.27 19.24
CA GLU A 355 4.94 25.17 18.29
C GLU A 355 4.60 23.70 17.98
N GLU A 356 5.58 22.81 18.00
CA GLU A 356 5.40 21.38 17.79
C GLU A 356 4.47 20.77 18.84
N GLU A 357 4.64 21.13 20.10
CA GLU A 357 3.84 20.61 21.21
C GLU A 357 2.43 21.18 21.19
N ARG A 358 2.28 22.48 20.87
CA ARG A 358 0.97 23.09 20.65
C ARG A 358 0.22 22.46 19.48
N ALA A 359 0.92 22.10 18.40
CA ALA A 359 0.31 21.40 17.28
C ALA A 359 -0.22 20.01 17.69
N CYS A 360 0.53 19.27 18.51
CA CYS A 360 0.07 18.00 19.06
C CYS A 360 -1.15 18.19 19.98
N LEU A 361 -1.13 19.19 20.86
CA LEU A 361 -2.27 19.52 21.73
C LEU A 361 -3.51 19.95 20.94
N ALA A 362 -3.33 20.64 19.81
CA ALA A 362 -4.40 21.00 18.89
C ALA A 362 -4.95 19.81 18.07
N GLY A 363 -4.46 18.59 18.30
CA GLY A 363 -4.92 17.36 17.66
C GLY A 363 -4.27 17.04 16.32
N PHE A 364 -3.16 17.70 15.95
CA PHE A 364 -2.35 17.25 14.83
C PHE A 364 -1.46 16.07 15.24
N SER A 365 -1.27 15.12 14.33
CA SER A 365 -0.37 13.96 14.53
C SER A 365 1.09 14.35 14.75
N ASN A 366 1.51 15.46 14.15
CA ASN A 366 2.84 16.05 14.26
C ASN A 366 2.83 17.46 13.66
N PHE A 367 3.91 18.20 13.89
CA PHE A 367 4.07 19.57 13.40
C PHE A 367 4.04 19.71 11.87
N ARG A 368 4.55 18.72 11.12
CA ARG A 368 4.50 18.75 9.64
C ARG A 368 3.06 18.69 9.12
N SER A 369 2.20 17.92 9.79
CA SER A 369 0.78 17.84 9.48
C SER A 369 0.09 19.19 9.63
N TYR A 370 0.35 19.89 10.74
CA TYR A 370 -0.09 21.27 10.96
C TYR A 370 0.39 22.21 9.83
N GLN A 371 1.70 22.22 9.54
CA GLN A 371 2.25 23.08 8.49
C GLN A 371 1.65 22.81 7.10
N ARG A 372 1.31 21.55 6.79
CA ARG A 372 0.62 21.20 5.54
C ARG A 372 -0.80 21.79 5.52
N VAL A 373 -1.57 21.57 6.57
CA VAL A 373 -2.96 22.05 6.68
C VAL A 373 -3.01 23.58 6.65
N LYS A 374 -2.13 24.26 7.39
CA LYS A 374 -2.01 25.72 7.37
C LYS A 374 -1.75 26.25 5.97
N ARG A 375 -0.77 25.67 5.24
CA ARG A 375 -0.47 26.06 3.86
C ARG A 375 -1.63 25.82 2.89
N MET A 376 -2.42 24.76 3.10
CA MET A 376 -3.63 24.50 2.31
C MET A 376 -4.68 25.58 2.55
N ALA A 377 -4.95 25.91 3.82
CA ALA A 377 -5.91 26.96 4.20
C ALA A 377 -5.49 28.35 3.67
N GLU A 378 -4.20 28.69 3.75
CA GLU A 378 -3.67 29.95 3.21
C GLU A 378 -3.83 30.05 1.69
N LYS A 379 -3.61 28.95 0.96
CA LYS A 379 -3.81 28.90 -0.50
C LYS A 379 -5.28 29.07 -0.88
N GLU A 380 -6.19 28.45 -0.14
CA GLU A 380 -7.63 28.58 -0.36
C GLU A 380 -8.10 30.03 -0.13
N ASN A 381 -7.66 30.66 0.97
CA ASN A 381 -7.98 32.06 1.24
C ASN A 381 -7.47 33.00 0.13
N ARG A 382 -6.26 32.77 -0.41
CA ARG A 382 -5.74 33.54 -1.56
C ARG A 382 -6.48 33.27 -2.86
N SER A 383 -7.04 32.07 -3.04
CA SER A 383 -7.84 31.75 -4.24
C SER A 383 -9.26 32.33 -4.19
N CYS A 384 -9.84 32.51 -3.00
CA CYS A 384 -11.12 33.20 -2.81
C CYS A 384 -11.00 34.73 -2.92
N PHE A 385 -9.80 35.27 -2.68
CA PHE A 385 -9.49 36.70 -2.83
C PHE A 385 -8.23 36.86 -3.69
N PRO A 386 -8.32 36.80 -5.03
CA PRO A 386 -7.19 37.16 -5.87
C PRO A 386 -6.80 38.61 -5.56
N GLU A 387 -5.53 38.87 -5.28
CA GLU A 387 -5.00 40.22 -5.05
C GLU A 387 -5.26 41.10 -6.29
N THR A 388 -6.39 41.80 -6.31
CA THR A 388 -6.64 42.90 -7.24
C THR A 388 -5.83 44.09 -6.73
N GLY A 389 -4.58 44.19 -7.19
CA GLY A 389 -3.69 45.24 -6.71
C GLY A 389 -2.35 45.31 -7.41
N LYS A 390 -2.30 45.22 -8.74
CA LYS A 390 -1.14 45.78 -9.45
C LYS A 390 -1.27 47.30 -9.42
N GLN A 391 -0.56 47.93 -8.48
CA GLN A 391 -0.22 49.35 -8.56
C GLN A 391 0.55 49.58 -9.87
N THR A 392 -0.14 50.10 -10.87
CA THR A 392 0.49 50.80 -12.00
C THR A 392 1.01 52.14 -11.47
N THR A 393 2.29 52.18 -11.15
CA THR A 393 3.05 53.41 -11.01
C THR A 393 3.17 54.08 -12.38
N TYR A 394 2.35 55.11 -12.61
CA TYR A 394 2.62 56.10 -13.63
C TYR A 394 3.82 56.93 -13.16
N LYS A 395 4.93 56.85 -13.90
CA LYS A 395 5.99 57.86 -13.86
C LYS A 395 5.49 59.08 -14.64
N GLN A 396 5.50 60.25 -13.99
CA GLN A 396 5.69 61.54 -14.66
C GLN A 396 7.16 61.94 -14.48
#